data_AF-A0A967K0F7-F1
#
_entry.id   AF-A0A967K0F7-F1
#
_cell.length_a   1.000
_cell.length_b   1.000
_cell.length_c   1.000
_cell.angle_alpha   90.00
_cell.angle_beta   90.00
_cell.angle_gamma   90.00
#
_symmetry.space_group_name_H-M   'P 1'
#
loop_
_entity.id
_entity.type
_entity.pdbx_description
1 polymer ?
#
loop_
_entity_poly.entity_id
_entity_poly.type
_entity_poly.pdbx_seq_one_letter_code
_entity_poly.pdbx_strand_id
1 'polypeptide(L)' 'RRNCHRARDRLRRYRSAGALYDLDENGERRILSDEERARAETAARAAVERWCE' A
#
# COMPACT_ATOMS: atom_id res chain seq x y z
N ARG A 1 9.68 14.96 -6.40
CA ARG A 1 10.37 14.51 -5.14
C ARG A 1 9.43 14.08 -4.00
N ARG A 2 8.54 14.92 -3.45
CA ARG A 2 7.69 14.55 -2.28
C ARG A 2 6.78 13.32 -2.53
N ASN A 3 6.16 13.24 -3.71
CA ASN A 3 5.31 12.10 -4.07
C ASN A 3 6.11 10.80 -4.19
N CYS A 4 7.30 10.86 -4.80
CA CYS A 4 8.23 9.73 -4.82
C CYS A 4 8.54 9.20 -3.41
N HIS A 5 8.94 10.08 -2.47
CA HIS A 5 9.25 9.64 -1.10
C HIS A 5 8.07 8.95 -0.42
N ARG A 6 6.85 9.48 -0.60
CA ARG A 6 5.64 8.86 -0.06
C ARG A 6 5.32 7.51 -0.70
N ALA A 7 5.44 7.42 -2.02
CA ALA A 7 5.21 6.18 -2.74
C ALA A 7 6.20 5.09 -2.28
N ARG A 8 7.48 5.44 -2.14
CA ARG A 8 8.54 4.54 -1.63
C ARG A 8 8.27 4.11 -0.19
N ASP A 9 7.92 5.04 0.69
CA ASP A 9 7.60 4.72 2.09
C ASP A 9 6.36 3.81 2.19
N ARG A 10 5.30 4.07 1.41
CA ARG A 10 4.11 3.23 1.38
C ARG A 10 4.42 1.81 0.92
N LEU A 11 5.17 1.66 -0.18
CA LEU A 11 5.58 0.35 -0.67
C LEU A 11 6.44 -0.40 0.37
N ARG A 12 7.36 0.30 1.02
CA ARG A 12 8.19 -0.28 2.10
C ARG A 12 7.30 -0.80 3.24
N ARG A 13 6.36 0.02 3.72
CA ARG A 13 5.45 -0.36 4.81
C ARG A 13 4.59 -1.57 4.44
N TYR A 14 4.10 -1.63 3.20
CA TYR A 14 3.28 -2.75 2.75
C TYR A 14 4.04 -4.09 2.76
N ARG A 15 5.31 -4.06 2.36
CA ARG A 15 6.16 -5.26 2.35
C ARG A 15 6.61 -5.70 3.74
N SER A 16 6.78 -4.76 4.68
CA SER A 16 7.28 -5.07 6.03
C SER A 16 6.18 -5.31 7.06
N ALA A 17 4.93 -4.95 6.76
CA ALA A 17 3.82 -5.13 7.70
C ALA A 17 3.43 -6.61 7.83
N GLY A 18 3.16 -7.05 9.06
CA GLY A 18 2.62 -8.39 9.31
C GLY A 18 1.18 -8.57 8.80
N ALA A 19 0.41 -7.48 8.75
CA ALA A 19 -0.92 -7.44 8.15
C ALA A 19 -1.20 -6.03 7.61
N LEU A 20 -1.96 -5.95 6.52
CA LEU A 20 -2.55 -4.72 6.03
C LEU A 20 -4.03 -4.70 6.36
N TYR A 21 -4.56 -3.52 6.59
CA TYR A 21 -5.98 -3.33 6.81
C TYR A 21 -6.48 -2.15 6.01
N ASP A 22 -7.77 -2.18 5.72
CA ASP A 22 -8.54 -1.01 5.30
C ASP A 22 -9.66 -0.75 6.30
N LEU A 23 -10.37 0.36 6.12
CA LEU A 23 -11.61 0.61 6.82
C LEU A 23 -12.78 0.08 5.99
N ASP A 24 -13.68 -0.66 6.62
CA ASP A 24 -14.93 -1.06 5.99
C ASP A 24 -15.96 0.09 6.00
N GLU A 25 -17.18 -0.20 5.55
CA GLU A 25 -18.27 0.79 5.43
C GLU A 25 -18.68 1.39 6.79
N ASN A 26 -18.39 0.70 7.89
CA ASN A 26 -18.65 1.16 9.25
C ASN A 26 -17.44 1.87 9.87
N GLY A 27 -16.32 1.96 9.15
CA GLY A 27 -15.07 2.52 9.65
C GLY A 27 -14.27 1.56 10.52
N GLU A 28 -14.61 0.27 10.54
CA GLU A 28 -13.90 -0.75 11.29
C GLU A 28 -12.72 -1.29 10.50
N ARG A 29 -11.65 -1.71 11.21
CA ARG A 29 -10.46 -2.26 10.55
C ARG A 29 -10.74 -3.66 10.05
N ARG A 30 -10.68 -3.84 8.73
CA ARG A 30 -10.70 -5.15 8.08
C ARG A 30 -9.32 -5.50 7.56
N ILE A 31 -8.78 -6.63 8.01
CA ILE A 31 -7.52 -7.16 7.49
C ILE A 31 -7.72 -7.55 6.02
N LEU A 32 -6.78 -7.13 5.17
CA LEU A 32 -6.75 -7.50 3.76
C LEU A 32 -6.42 -8.98 3.63
N SER A 33 -7.14 -9.66 2.75
CA SER A 33 -6.74 -10.99 2.27
C SER A 33 -5.40 -10.93 1.53
N ASP A 34 -4.79 -12.09 1.32
CA ASP A 34 -3.52 -12.19 0.58
C ASP A 34 -3.62 -11.62 -0.84
N GLU A 35 -4.76 -11.81 -1.50
CA GLU A 35 -5.00 -11.28 -2.83
C GLU A 35 -5.10 -9.74 -2.81
N GLU A 36 -5.88 -9.19 -1.88
CA GLU A 36 -6.01 -7.74 -1.71
C GLU A 36 -4.68 -7.09 -1.33
N ARG A 37 -3.89 -7.75 -0.49
CA ARG A 37 -2.53 -7.35 -0.16
C ARG A 37 -1.65 -7.33 -1.41
N ALA A 38 -1.66 -8.38 -2.23
CA ALA A 38 -0.87 -8.45 -3.45
C ALA A 38 -1.25 -7.34 -4.46
N ARG A 39 -2.55 -7.04 -4.58
CA ARG A 39 -3.05 -5.91 -5.38
C ARG A 39 -2.57 -4.57 -4.82
N ALA A 40 -2.65 -4.37 -3.51
CA ALA A 40 -2.20 -3.15 -2.83
C ALA A 40 -0.69 -2.92 -3.00
N GLU A 41 0.13 -3.97 -2.89
CA GLU A 41 1.58 -3.92 -3.15
C GLU A 41 1.89 -3.60 -4.61
N THR A 42 1.14 -4.17 -5.55
CA THR A 42 1.29 -3.89 -6.98
C THR A 42 0.95 -2.44 -7.31
N ALA A 43 -0.15 -1.93 -6.78
CA ALA A 43 -0.52 -0.51 -6.94
C ALA A 43 0.53 0.42 -6.32
N ALA A 44 1.08 0.07 -5.15
CA ALA A 44 2.14 0.86 -4.52
C ALA A 44 3.43 0.87 -5.35
N ARG A 45 3.80 -0.24 -6.00
CA ARG A 45 4.93 -0.32 -6.93
C ARG A 45 4.72 0.57 -8.15
N ALA A 46 3.57 0.49 -8.80
CA ALA A 46 3.25 1.34 -9.95
C ALA A 46 3.25 2.85 -9.59
N ALA A 47 2.85 3.19 -8.36
CA ALA A 47 2.94 4.56 -7.86
C ALA A 47 4.40 5.02 -7.68
N VAL A 48 5.31 4.13 -7.26
CA VAL A 48 6.75 4.47 -7.18
C VAL A 48 7.27 4.80 -8.58
N GLU A 49 7.00 3.93 -9.56
CA GLU A 49 7.41 4.15 -10.96
C GLU A 49 6.89 5.51 -11.46
N ARG A 50 5.59 5.76 -11.34
CA ARG A 50 4.96 7.01 -11.81
C ARG A 50 5.51 8.29 -11.17
N TRP A 51 5.82 8.26 -9.87
CA TRP A 51 6.15 9.48 -9.12
C TRP A 51 7.65 9.70 -8.90
N CYS A 52 8.48 8.69 -9.16
CA CYS A 52 9.93 8.72 -8.98
C CYS A 52 10.72 8.83 -10.28
N GLU A 53 10.07 8.75 -11.44
CA GLU A 53 10.64 9.22 -12.72
C GLU A 53 11.03 10.70 -12.65
#